data_AF-A0A952C1L1-F1
#
_entry.id   AF-A0A952C1L1-F1
#
_cell.length_a   1.000
_cell.length_b   1.000
_cell.length_c   1.000
_cell.angle_alpha   90.00
_cell.angle_beta   90.00
_cell.angle_gamma   90.00
#
_symmetry.space_group_name_H-M   'P 1'
#
loop_
_entity.id
_entity.type
_entity.pdbx_description
1 polymer ?
#
loop_
_entity_poly.entity_id
_entity_poly.type
_entity_poly.pdbx_seq_one_letter_code
_entity_poly.pdbx_strand_id
1 'polypeptide(L)'
;DDPLSATVDDLSSLSYGNDFERPDLPPVHFSTAASAIGNPGTAVRVEATCSPGESQADVFQSSLNGSNAQDLDGNGIPCSTNGGFGLALTESAPSDNVDALEVDPCQVVDLDCNGLPDGPIYLTLAPASPTLTLIGGSPADILLATPDGLPEIWANAASLGLRSGDVIDALCMAENGSGALDPGDRVYISLAPGSPTLGLRGVAASDVLRAPLLRLGMAAATLGLATGDNLDALLCNTQSALSDSYLPIISRQ
;
A
#
# COMPACT_ATOMS: atom_id res chain seq x y z
N ASP A 1 11.52 -0.41 -7.13
CA ASP A 1 12.13 -1.74 -7.34
C ASP A 1 12.80 -1.93 -8.70
N ASP A 2 13.71 -2.90 -8.82
CA ASP A 2 14.26 -3.38 -10.11
C ASP A 2 13.50 -4.63 -10.58
N PRO A 3 12.52 -4.53 -11.51
CA PRO A 3 11.76 -5.67 -12.03
C PRO A 3 12.60 -6.70 -12.82
N LEU A 4 13.94 -6.56 -12.86
CA LEU A 4 14.81 -7.34 -13.74
C LEU A 4 15.38 -8.62 -13.12
N SER A 5 15.12 -8.92 -11.84
CA SER A 5 15.57 -10.16 -11.21
C SER A 5 14.39 -11.02 -10.75
N ALA A 6 13.93 -11.92 -11.62
CA ALA A 6 12.92 -12.96 -11.32
C ALA A 6 13.37 -14.00 -10.27
N THR A 7 14.39 -13.69 -9.48
CA THR A 7 14.97 -14.55 -8.44
C THR A 7 14.70 -14.07 -7.02
N VAL A 8 14.06 -12.91 -6.85
CA VAL A 8 13.75 -12.32 -5.54
C VAL A 8 12.25 -12.06 -5.47
N ASP A 9 11.67 -12.25 -4.29
CA ASP A 9 10.29 -11.85 -4.04
C ASP A 9 10.17 -10.34 -4.01
N ASP A 10 9.12 -9.86 -4.64
CA ASP A 10 8.74 -8.46 -4.68
C ASP A 10 7.44 -8.26 -3.90
N LEU A 11 7.43 -7.24 -3.04
CA LEU A 11 6.34 -6.92 -2.13
C LEU A 11 5.38 -5.99 -2.86
N SER A 12 4.08 -6.30 -2.86
CA SER A 12 3.07 -5.40 -3.45
C SER A 12 2.24 -4.66 -2.40
N SER A 13 2.24 -5.12 -1.15
CA SER A 13 1.65 -4.40 -0.03
C SER A 13 2.00 -5.05 1.30
N LEU A 14 1.87 -4.31 2.40
CA LEU A 14 2.14 -4.78 3.77
C LEU A 14 1.14 -4.15 4.76
N SER A 15 0.83 -4.89 5.83
CA SER A 15 0.08 -4.40 6.98
C SER A 15 0.49 -5.13 8.26
N TYR A 16 0.47 -4.46 9.41
CA TYR A 16 0.63 -5.08 10.73
C TYR A 16 -0.68 -5.57 11.36
N GLY A 17 -1.80 -5.48 10.63
CA GLY A 17 -3.09 -5.99 11.08
C GLY A 17 -3.72 -5.16 12.19
N ASN A 18 -3.30 -3.90 12.38
CA ASN A 18 -3.85 -2.98 13.38
C ASN A 18 -4.11 -1.57 12.83
N ASP A 19 -4.24 -1.42 11.52
CA ASP A 19 -4.23 -0.13 10.80
C ASP A 19 -5.42 0.79 11.12
N PHE A 20 -6.33 0.35 11.99
CA PHE A 20 -7.59 1.00 12.28
C PHE A 20 -7.82 1.17 13.79
N GLU A 21 -6.81 1.67 14.51
CA GLU A 21 -6.87 1.92 15.96
C GLU A 21 -8.04 2.82 16.38
N ARG A 22 -8.64 3.57 15.44
CA ARG A 22 -9.90 4.29 15.65
C ARG A 22 -11.02 3.75 14.75
N PRO A 23 -12.27 3.74 15.23
CA PRO A 23 -13.42 3.31 14.43
C PRO A 23 -13.74 4.25 13.26
N ASP A 24 -13.18 5.46 13.25
CA ASP A 24 -13.43 6.50 12.25
C ASP A 24 -12.20 6.65 11.34
N LEU A 25 -12.37 6.50 10.02
CA LEU A 25 -11.36 6.76 8.99
C LEU A 25 -11.53 8.19 8.47
N PRO A 26 -10.80 9.20 8.97
CA PRO A 26 -9.53 9.68 8.38
C PRO A 26 -8.52 10.28 9.41
N PRO A 27 -7.25 10.57 9.03
CA PRO A 27 -6.64 10.55 7.68
C PRO A 27 -6.13 9.16 7.22
N VAL A 28 -5.86 9.03 5.92
CA VAL A 28 -5.14 7.89 5.31
C VAL A 28 -3.90 8.39 4.57
N HIS A 29 -2.86 7.55 4.50
CA HIS A 29 -1.67 7.80 3.69
C HIS A 29 -1.61 6.81 2.53
N PHE A 30 -1.05 7.23 1.40
CA PHE A 30 -0.97 6.38 0.21
C PHE A 30 0.17 6.79 -0.71
N SER A 31 0.55 5.85 -1.59
CA SER A 31 1.42 6.08 -2.75
C SER A 31 0.67 5.75 -4.04
N THR A 32 1.22 6.14 -5.19
CA THR A 32 0.62 5.95 -6.52
C THR A 32 1.63 5.42 -7.52
N ALA A 33 1.19 4.84 -8.64
CA ALA A 33 2.13 4.50 -9.71
C ALA A 33 2.66 5.75 -10.44
N ALA A 34 3.78 5.61 -11.16
CA ALA A 34 4.44 6.68 -11.92
C ALA A 34 3.58 7.30 -13.03
N SER A 35 2.48 6.65 -13.40
CA SER A 35 1.53 7.15 -14.39
C SER A 35 0.34 7.90 -13.78
N ALA A 36 0.30 8.02 -12.45
CA ALA A 36 -0.76 8.75 -11.77
C ALA A 36 -0.73 10.22 -12.18
N ILE A 37 -1.92 10.78 -12.33
CA ILE A 37 -2.10 12.14 -12.78
C ILE A 37 -2.67 12.99 -11.63
N GLY A 38 -3.50 12.43 -10.75
CA GLY A 38 -4.21 13.14 -9.69
C GLY A 38 -5.41 13.96 -10.20
N ASN A 39 -6.17 14.56 -9.28
CA ASN A 39 -7.21 15.56 -9.61
C ASN A 39 -6.63 16.99 -9.60
N PRO A 40 -7.25 17.96 -10.32
CA PRO A 40 -6.80 19.35 -10.26
C PRO A 40 -6.80 19.90 -8.82
N GLY A 41 -5.69 20.51 -8.42
CA GLY A 41 -5.54 21.12 -7.09
C GLY A 41 -5.09 20.17 -5.97
N THR A 42 -4.69 18.93 -6.31
CA THR A 42 -4.13 17.97 -5.35
C THR A 42 -2.61 17.93 -5.43
N ALA A 43 -1.95 17.46 -4.36
CA ALA A 43 -0.51 17.28 -4.34
C ALA A 43 -0.05 16.24 -5.38
N VAL A 44 -0.76 15.13 -5.54
CA VAL A 44 -0.48 14.13 -6.61
C VAL A 44 -0.44 14.78 -8.00
N ARG A 45 -1.36 15.72 -8.28
CA ARG A 45 -1.34 16.45 -9.57
C ARG A 45 -0.13 17.35 -9.72
N VAL A 46 0.35 17.97 -8.65
CA VAL A 46 1.57 18.78 -8.69
C VAL A 46 2.75 17.86 -9.04
N GLU A 47 2.91 16.74 -8.34
CA GLU A 47 4.00 15.75 -8.56
C GLU A 47 3.99 15.12 -9.95
N ALA A 48 2.80 14.79 -10.45
CA ALA A 48 2.65 14.26 -11.80
C ALA A 48 3.04 15.25 -12.91
N THR A 49 3.13 16.56 -12.59
CA THR A 49 3.47 17.61 -13.56
C THR A 49 4.91 18.11 -13.46
N CYS A 50 5.70 17.52 -12.56
CA CYS A 50 7.14 17.77 -12.45
C CYS A 50 7.86 17.23 -13.70
N SER A 51 9.16 17.53 -13.81
CA SER A 51 9.95 17.13 -14.97
C SER A 51 11.25 16.45 -14.53
N PRO A 52 11.29 15.09 -14.46
CA PRO A 52 10.19 14.16 -14.76
C PRO A 52 9.06 14.19 -13.70
N GLY A 53 7.90 13.61 -14.01
CA GLY A 53 6.86 13.40 -13.00
C GLY A 53 7.33 12.37 -11.97
N GLU A 54 7.04 12.62 -10.69
CA GLU A 54 7.74 11.95 -9.58
C GLU A 54 6.82 11.38 -8.47
N SER A 55 5.51 11.34 -8.70
CA SER A 55 4.51 10.93 -7.68
C SER A 55 4.62 9.49 -7.18
N GLN A 56 5.48 8.64 -7.76
CA GLN A 56 5.56 7.22 -7.44
C GLN A 56 6.39 6.86 -6.20
N ALA A 57 7.35 7.72 -5.86
CA ALA A 57 8.19 7.52 -4.69
C ALA A 57 7.72 8.37 -3.49
N ASP A 58 6.60 9.07 -3.67
CA ASP A 58 6.02 9.97 -2.71
C ASP A 58 4.94 9.31 -1.85
N VAL A 59 4.75 9.85 -0.65
CA VAL A 59 3.62 9.49 0.20
C VAL A 59 2.73 10.71 0.38
N PHE A 60 1.45 10.53 0.08
CA PHE A 60 0.43 11.55 0.20
C PHE A 60 -0.54 11.22 1.32
N GLN A 61 -1.01 12.25 2.01
CA GLN A 61 -2.07 12.15 3.00
C GLN A 61 -3.40 12.65 2.43
N SER A 62 -4.51 11.95 2.69
CA SER A 62 -5.86 12.42 2.39
C SER A 62 -6.79 12.35 3.60
N SER A 63 -7.62 13.39 3.74
CA SER A 63 -8.76 13.43 4.65
C SER A 63 -10.04 12.86 4.02
N LEU A 64 -9.95 12.15 2.90
CA LEU A 64 -11.07 11.56 2.16
C LEU A 64 -12.09 12.60 1.64
N ASN A 65 -11.65 13.82 1.36
CA ASN A 65 -12.47 14.94 0.91
C ASN A 65 -12.18 15.37 -0.55
N GLY A 66 -11.37 14.57 -1.26
CA GLY A 66 -10.91 14.82 -2.63
C GLY A 66 -9.71 15.74 -2.76
N SER A 67 -9.10 16.13 -1.64
CA SER A 67 -7.77 16.74 -1.60
C SER A 67 -6.74 15.78 -1.00
N ASN A 68 -5.47 16.04 -1.29
CA ASN A 68 -4.34 15.40 -0.64
C ASN A 68 -3.17 16.39 -0.53
N ALA A 69 -2.26 16.11 0.40
CA ALA A 69 -1.00 16.82 0.61
C ALA A 69 0.16 15.81 0.52
N GLN A 70 1.32 16.24 0.03
CA GLN A 70 2.53 15.43 0.03
C GLN A 70 3.16 15.52 1.42
N ASP A 71 3.43 14.35 2.00
CA ASP A 71 3.98 14.17 3.34
C ASP A 71 5.45 13.74 3.26
N LEU A 72 5.72 12.75 2.40
CA LEU A 72 7.08 12.28 2.08
C LEU A 72 7.34 12.49 0.59
N ASP A 73 8.55 12.94 0.31
CA ASP A 73 9.07 13.24 -1.02
C ASP A 73 10.17 12.20 -1.29
N GLY A 74 10.06 11.41 -2.34
CA GLY A 74 10.99 10.31 -2.58
C GLY A 74 12.43 10.79 -2.71
N ASN A 75 12.69 11.83 -3.51
CA ASN A 75 14.05 12.36 -3.71
C ASN A 75 14.42 13.52 -2.73
N GLY A 76 13.43 14.13 -2.08
CA GLY A 76 13.59 15.25 -1.14
C GLY A 76 13.80 16.63 -1.78
N ILE A 77 13.51 16.77 -3.07
CA ILE A 77 13.60 17.99 -3.86
C ILE A 77 12.16 18.46 -4.15
N PRO A 78 11.71 19.54 -3.51
CA PRO A 78 10.35 20.04 -3.65
C PRO A 78 9.91 20.29 -5.10
N CYS A 79 8.78 19.71 -5.51
CA CYS A 79 8.10 20.12 -6.72
C CYS A 79 7.10 21.26 -6.44
N SER A 80 7.51 22.49 -6.79
CA SER A 80 6.71 23.70 -6.57
C SER A 80 6.44 23.95 -5.08
N THR A 81 5.20 23.77 -4.62
CA THR A 81 4.78 23.97 -3.23
C THR A 81 4.72 22.68 -2.44
N ASN A 82 4.82 21.54 -3.10
CA ASN A 82 4.97 20.26 -2.46
C ASN A 82 6.44 20.07 -2.09
N GLY A 83 6.70 19.63 -0.88
CA GLY A 83 8.05 19.46 -0.34
C GLY A 83 7.99 18.66 0.94
N GLY A 84 7.61 17.39 0.79
CA GLY A 84 7.62 16.41 1.87
C GLY A 84 9.02 16.14 2.43
N PHE A 85 9.11 15.28 3.43
CA PHE A 85 10.40 14.82 3.92
C PHE A 85 11.06 13.86 2.92
N GLY A 86 12.31 14.15 2.55
CA GLY A 86 13.08 13.37 1.59
C GLY A 86 13.39 11.93 2.03
N LEU A 87 13.09 10.95 1.17
CA LEU A 87 13.38 9.52 1.39
C LEU A 87 14.71 9.06 0.79
N ALA A 88 15.34 9.93 0.00
CA ALA A 88 16.56 9.63 -0.77
C ALA A 88 16.40 8.46 -1.77
N LEU A 89 15.17 8.24 -2.24
CA LEU A 89 14.85 7.38 -3.37
C LEU A 89 15.20 8.09 -4.68
N THR A 90 15.41 7.31 -5.73
CA THR A 90 15.58 7.87 -7.08
C THR A 90 14.20 8.05 -7.73
N GLU A 91 13.95 9.18 -8.37
CA GLU A 91 12.68 9.46 -9.06
C GLU A 91 12.88 9.63 -10.57
N SER A 92 13.16 8.53 -11.23
CA SER A 92 13.35 8.49 -12.69
C SER A 92 12.77 7.21 -13.26
N ALA A 93 11.69 7.27 -14.04
CA ALA A 93 11.12 6.07 -14.67
C ALA A 93 12.21 5.20 -15.34
N PRO A 94 12.34 3.89 -15.01
CA PRO A 94 11.48 3.06 -14.16
C PRO A 94 12.03 2.94 -12.72
N SER A 95 11.99 4.02 -11.95
CA SER A 95 12.66 4.07 -10.65
C SER A 95 11.92 3.35 -9.54
N ASP A 96 12.58 3.32 -8.38
CA ASP A 96 11.99 3.23 -7.05
C ASP A 96 10.60 3.87 -6.97
N ASN A 97 9.74 3.16 -6.28
CA ASN A 97 8.37 3.50 -5.93
C ASN A 97 8.13 3.03 -4.49
N VAL A 98 7.04 3.49 -3.89
CA VAL A 98 6.61 3.03 -2.57
C VAL A 98 5.46 2.03 -2.78
N ASP A 99 5.78 0.73 -2.74
CA ASP A 99 4.83 -0.40 -2.86
C ASP A 99 4.20 -0.82 -1.52
N ALA A 100 4.73 -0.31 -0.41
CA ALA A 100 4.22 -0.61 0.92
C ALA A 100 4.49 0.53 1.87
N LEU A 101 3.53 0.78 2.76
CA LEU A 101 3.61 1.82 3.77
C LEU A 101 3.06 1.29 5.09
N GLU A 102 3.82 1.46 6.15
CA GLU A 102 3.40 1.05 7.50
C GLU A 102 4.06 1.94 8.57
N VAL A 103 3.51 1.92 9.78
CA VAL A 103 4.07 2.59 10.94
C VAL A 103 5.39 1.95 11.42
N ASP A 104 6.07 2.63 12.35
CA ASP A 104 7.25 2.10 13.05
C ASP A 104 6.99 0.69 13.62
N PRO A 105 7.69 -0.37 13.15
CA PRO A 105 7.55 -1.71 13.72
C PRO A 105 7.85 -1.71 15.22
N CYS A 106 8.74 -0.83 15.69
CA CYS A 106 9.02 -0.65 17.12
C CYS A 106 7.80 -0.30 17.97
N GLN A 107 6.76 0.26 17.34
CA GLN A 107 5.54 0.66 18.02
C GLN A 107 4.44 -0.42 17.96
N VAL A 108 4.57 -1.41 17.08
CA VAL A 108 3.48 -2.35 16.78
C VAL A 108 3.90 -3.81 16.82
N VAL A 109 4.87 -4.20 15.98
CA VAL A 109 5.19 -5.61 15.74
C VAL A 109 6.56 -6.02 16.26
N ASP A 110 7.43 -5.13 16.71
CA ASP A 110 8.78 -5.41 17.25
C ASP A 110 9.01 -4.52 18.48
N LEU A 111 8.29 -4.81 19.57
CA LEU A 111 8.14 -3.85 20.69
C LEU A 111 9.43 -3.60 21.48
N ASP A 112 10.44 -4.46 21.31
CA ASP A 112 11.76 -4.29 21.88
C ASP A 112 12.81 -3.79 20.87
N CYS A 113 12.39 -3.49 19.63
CA CYS A 113 13.22 -2.98 18.53
C CYS A 113 14.43 -3.86 18.22
N ASN A 114 14.29 -5.19 18.33
CA ASN A 114 15.40 -6.11 18.14
C ASN A 114 15.55 -6.59 16.69
N GLY A 115 14.63 -6.19 15.80
CA GLY A 115 14.58 -6.58 14.38
C GLY A 115 13.83 -7.90 14.13
N LEU A 116 13.22 -8.49 15.14
CA LEU A 116 12.41 -9.71 15.06
C LEU A 116 10.96 -9.35 15.42
N PRO A 117 9.99 -9.63 14.53
CA PRO A 117 8.61 -9.37 14.85
C PRO A 117 8.09 -10.23 16.02
N ASP A 118 7.57 -9.58 17.06
CA ASP A 118 6.72 -10.10 18.13
C ASP A 118 5.27 -10.34 17.69
N GLY A 119 4.84 -9.68 16.60
CA GLY A 119 3.48 -9.68 16.07
C GLY A 119 3.37 -10.18 14.63
N PRO A 120 2.14 -10.40 14.14
CA PRO A 120 1.91 -10.82 12.76
C PRO A 120 2.26 -9.70 11.77
N ILE A 121 2.81 -10.08 10.62
CA ILE A 121 3.00 -9.19 9.47
C ILE A 121 2.27 -9.81 8.28
N TYR A 122 1.32 -9.05 7.74
CA TYR A 122 0.53 -9.43 6.58
C TYR A 122 1.12 -8.77 5.34
N LEU A 123 1.20 -9.49 4.24
CA LEU A 123 1.77 -8.97 2.99
C LEU A 123 1.14 -9.59 1.75
N THR A 124 1.27 -8.91 0.62
CA THR A 124 1.02 -9.47 -0.71
C THR A 124 2.29 -9.41 -1.55
N LEU A 125 2.40 -10.30 -2.53
CA LEU A 125 3.57 -10.39 -3.39
C LEU A 125 3.21 -10.13 -4.85
N ALA A 126 4.14 -9.55 -5.58
CA ALA A 126 3.98 -9.28 -7.00
C ALA A 126 3.85 -10.58 -7.82
N PRO A 127 3.26 -10.55 -9.03
CA PRO A 127 3.06 -11.72 -9.88
C PRO A 127 4.30 -12.57 -10.19
N ALA A 128 5.49 -11.97 -10.18
CA ALA A 128 6.74 -12.65 -10.51
C ALA A 128 7.46 -13.27 -9.29
N SER A 129 6.96 -13.05 -8.07
CA SER A 129 7.60 -13.46 -6.83
C SER A 129 7.73 -15.00 -6.74
N PRO A 130 8.95 -15.56 -6.67
CA PRO A 130 9.18 -17.00 -6.65
C PRO A 130 8.44 -17.75 -5.52
N THR A 131 8.24 -17.10 -4.37
CA THR A 131 7.55 -17.68 -3.22
C THR A 131 6.10 -18.04 -3.54
N LEU A 132 5.41 -17.29 -4.42
CA LEU A 132 4.04 -17.63 -4.83
C LEU A 132 3.96 -19.01 -5.47
N THR A 133 4.92 -19.35 -6.32
CA THR A 133 4.99 -20.69 -6.93
C THR A 133 5.30 -21.77 -5.89
N LEU A 134 6.17 -21.46 -4.93
CA LEU A 134 6.62 -22.40 -3.90
C LEU A 134 5.49 -22.79 -2.92
N ILE A 135 4.67 -21.81 -2.52
CA ILE A 135 3.56 -22.02 -1.57
C ILE A 135 2.23 -22.33 -2.26
N GLY A 136 2.18 -22.27 -3.60
CA GLY A 136 0.95 -22.42 -4.38
C GLY A 136 -0.03 -21.25 -4.19
N GLY A 137 0.50 -20.06 -3.93
CA GLY A 137 -0.25 -18.81 -3.77
C GLY A 137 -0.40 -18.04 -5.08
N SER A 138 -1.00 -16.88 -4.97
CA SER A 138 -1.25 -15.91 -6.04
C SER A 138 -1.07 -14.48 -5.54
N PRO A 139 -0.92 -13.49 -6.44
CA PRO A 139 -0.80 -12.07 -6.06
C PRO A 139 -2.07 -11.46 -5.45
N ALA A 140 -3.17 -12.21 -5.44
CA ALA A 140 -4.43 -11.84 -4.82
C ALA A 140 -4.64 -12.51 -3.45
N ASP A 141 -3.63 -13.22 -2.93
CA ASP A 141 -3.65 -13.78 -1.59
C ASP A 141 -2.97 -12.83 -0.61
N ILE A 142 -3.52 -12.73 0.60
CA ILE A 142 -2.85 -12.10 1.74
C ILE A 142 -2.10 -13.19 2.49
N LEU A 143 -0.79 -13.00 2.61
CA LEU A 143 0.12 -13.90 3.27
C LEU A 143 0.42 -13.42 4.69
N LEU A 144 0.65 -14.37 5.59
CA LEU A 144 1.19 -14.12 6.93
C LEU A 144 2.67 -14.52 6.94
N ALA A 145 3.54 -13.55 7.18
CA ALA A 145 4.96 -13.80 7.33
C ALA A 145 5.22 -14.67 8.57
N THR A 146 6.11 -15.65 8.44
CA THR A 146 6.54 -16.50 9.55
C THR A 146 8.03 -16.24 9.82
N PRO A 147 8.47 -16.05 11.08
CA PRO A 147 9.85 -15.68 11.38
C PRO A 147 10.91 -16.66 10.85
N ASP A 148 10.59 -17.95 10.82
CA ASP A 148 11.53 -19.04 10.53
C ASP A 148 11.15 -19.87 9.28
N GLY A 149 10.18 -19.42 8.48
CA GLY A 149 9.53 -20.26 7.48
C GLY A 149 9.13 -19.55 6.20
N LEU A 150 8.47 -20.33 5.34
CA LEU A 150 7.74 -19.76 4.21
C LEU A 150 6.50 -19.03 4.75
N PRO A 151 6.08 -17.94 4.11
CA PRO A 151 4.83 -17.30 4.50
C PRO A 151 3.66 -18.25 4.24
N GLU A 152 2.65 -18.17 5.10
CA GLU A 152 1.42 -18.95 4.98
C GLU A 152 0.32 -18.12 4.32
N ILE A 153 -0.58 -18.75 3.58
CA ILE A 153 -1.75 -18.04 3.03
C ILE A 153 -2.75 -17.82 4.18
N TRP A 154 -2.86 -16.57 4.65
CA TRP A 154 -3.83 -16.19 5.68
C TRP A 154 -5.23 -16.04 5.08
N ALA A 155 -5.34 -15.34 3.95
CA ALA A 155 -6.58 -15.25 3.19
C ALA A 155 -6.31 -15.43 1.70
N ASN A 156 -6.96 -16.43 1.09
CA ASN A 156 -6.85 -16.62 -0.35
C ASN A 156 -7.79 -15.70 -1.14
N ALA A 157 -7.48 -15.47 -2.42
CA ALA A 157 -8.22 -14.62 -3.34
C ALA A 157 -9.73 -14.92 -3.33
N ALA A 158 -10.12 -16.20 -3.34
CA ALA A 158 -11.52 -16.58 -3.34
C ALA A 158 -12.25 -16.18 -2.05
N SER A 159 -11.58 -16.31 -0.89
CA SER A 159 -12.11 -15.90 0.41
C SER A 159 -12.29 -14.38 0.52
N LEU A 160 -11.44 -13.61 -0.18
CA LEU A 160 -11.53 -12.15 -0.30
C LEU A 160 -12.56 -11.70 -1.35
N GLY A 161 -13.17 -12.64 -2.08
CA GLY A 161 -14.12 -12.36 -3.16
C GLY A 161 -13.48 -12.03 -4.51
N LEU A 162 -12.15 -12.15 -4.61
CA LEU A 162 -11.35 -11.89 -5.80
C LEU A 162 -11.41 -13.06 -6.80
N ARG A 163 -10.97 -12.78 -8.02
CA ARG A 163 -10.90 -13.69 -9.17
C ARG A 163 -9.46 -14.09 -9.44
N SER A 164 -9.31 -15.23 -10.11
CA SER A 164 -8.02 -15.60 -10.68
C SER A 164 -7.55 -14.53 -11.65
N GLY A 165 -6.31 -14.07 -11.48
CA GLY A 165 -5.70 -13.00 -12.25
C GLY A 165 -5.83 -11.60 -11.63
N ASP A 166 -6.52 -11.44 -10.50
CA ASP A 166 -6.40 -10.21 -9.72
C ASP A 166 -5.02 -10.11 -9.07
N VAL A 167 -4.59 -8.88 -8.79
CA VAL A 167 -3.36 -8.54 -8.06
C VAL A 167 -3.72 -7.47 -7.03
N ILE A 168 -3.41 -7.70 -5.76
CA ILE A 168 -3.59 -6.70 -4.71
C ILE A 168 -2.39 -5.75 -4.73
N ASP A 169 -2.68 -4.47 -4.88
CA ASP A 169 -1.67 -3.41 -5.09
C ASP A 169 -1.53 -2.48 -3.87
N ALA A 170 -2.49 -2.50 -2.96
CA ALA A 170 -2.38 -1.84 -1.67
C ALA A 170 -3.24 -2.61 -0.68
N LEU A 171 -2.77 -2.71 0.55
CA LEU A 171 -3.44 -3.42 1.63
C LEU A 171 -3.47 -2.52 2.86
N CYS A 172 -4.60 -2.56 3.53
CA CYS A 172 -4.72 -2.04 4.87
C CYS A 172 -5.74 -2.91 5.62
N MET A 173 -5.36 -3.43 6.80
CA MET A 173 -6.21 -4.33 7.56
C MET A 173 -6.15 -4.17 9.08
N ALA A 174 -7.24 -4.57 9.72
CA ALA A 174 -7.29 -4.85 11.14
C ALA A 174 -7.78 -6.29 11.33
N GLU A 175 -6.91 -7.12 11.90
CA GLU A 175 -7.21 -8.49 12.30
C GLU A 175 -7.66 -8.52 13.77
N ASN A 176 -8.62 -9.37 14.08
CA ASN A 176 -9.30 -9.36 15.38
C ASN A 176 -8.67 -10.26 16.46
N GLY A 177 -7.50 -10.86 16.20
CA GLY A 177 -6.77 -11.80 17.04
C GLY A 177 -7.18 -13.27 16.87
N SER A 178 -8.04 -13.61 15.90
CA SER A 178 -8.48 -14.98 15.65
C SER A 178 -7.46 -15.81 14.85
N GLY A 179 -6.56 -15.14 14.12
CA GLY A 179 -5.60 -15.76 13.22
C GLY A 179 -6.20 -16.25 11.91
N ALA A 180 -7.45 -15.90 11.59
CA ALA A 180 -8.13 -16.31 10.36
C ALA A 180 -9.07 -15.21 9.85
N LEU A 181 -9.26 -15.12 8.53
CA LEU A 181 -10.20 -14.16 7.95
C LEU A 181 -11.64 -14.47 8.42
N ASP A 182 -12.24 -13.54 9.16
CA ASP A 182 -13.59 -13.64 9.70
C ASP A 182 -14.39 -12.30 9.61
N PRO A 183 -15.70 -12.29 9.93
CA PRO A 183 -16.52 -11.08 9.82
C PRO A 183 -16.14 -9.90 10.74
N GLY A 184 -15.33 -10.14 11.77
CA GLY A 184 -14.80 -9.12 12.68
C GLY A 184 -13.61 -8.37 12.10
N ASP A 185 -12.95 -8.93 11.07
CA ASP A 185 -11.82 -8.28 10.42
C ASP A 185 -12.27 -7.11 9.53
N ARG A 186 -11.34 -6.19 9.34
CA ARG A 186 -11.47 -5.11 8.35
C ARG A 186 -10.33 -5.27 7.37
N VAL A 187 -10.64 -5.52 6.10
CA VAL A 187 -9.64 -5.66 5.03
C VAL A 187 -10.03 -4.72 3.90
N TYR A 188 -9.14 -3.77 3.61
CA TYR A 188 -9.27 -2.78 2.55
C TYR A 188 -8.13 -3.00 1.56
N ILE A 189 -8.47 -3.09 0.28
CA ILE A 189 -7.53 -3.37 -0.80
C ILE A 189 -7.75 -2.46 -2.01
N SER A 190 -6.67 -2.07 -2.69
CA SER A 190 -6.73 -1.69 -4.11
C SER A 190 -6.31 -2.87 -4.97
N LEU A 191 -6.61 -2.81 -6.27
CA LEU A 191 -6.21 -3.84 -7.22
C LEU A 191 -5.44 -3.22 -8.37
N ALA A 192 -4.40 -3.91 -8.82
CA ALA A 192 -3.56 -3.42 -9.91
C ALA A 192 -4.36 -3.30 -11.22
N PRO A 193 -3.96 -2.41 -12.14
CA PRO A 193 -4.61 -2.25 -13.43
C PRO A 193 -4.64 -3.56 -14.21
N GLY A 194 -5.82 -3.90 -14.76
CA GLY A 194 -6.02 -5.15 -15.50
C GLY A 194 -6.60 -6.30 -14.66
N SER A 195 -6.66 -6.16 -13.33
CA SER A 195 -7.35 -7.10 -12.44
C SER A 195 -8.81 -7.34 -12.88
N PRO A 196 -9.22 -8.59 -13.18
CA PRO A 196 -10.57 -8.91 -13.67
C PRO A 196 -11.71 -8.39 -12.79
N THR A 197 -11.51 -8.33 -11.47
CA THR A 197 -12.52 -7.83 -10.53
C THR A 197 -12.87 -6.36 -10.75
N LEU A 198 -11.92 -5.53 -11.19
CA LEU A 198 -12.17 -4.11 -11.50
C LEU A 198 -13.29 -3.96 -12.53
N GLY A 199 -13.17 -4.67 -13.66
CA GLY A 199 -14.16 -4.66 -14.73
C GLY A 199 -15.51 -5.26 -14.33
N LEU A 200 -15.50 -6.31 -13.50
CA LEU A 200 -16.73 -6.95 -12.99
C LEU A 200 -17.52 -6.06 -12.02
N ARG A 201 -16.83 -5.22 -11.26
CA ARG A 201 -17.43 -4.35 -10.24
C ARG A 201 -17.67 -2.93 -10.74
N GLY A 202 -17.08 -2.54 -11.87
CA GLY A 202 -17.17 -1.19 -12.41
C GLY A 202 -16.44 -0.17 -11.53
N VAL A 203 -15.28 -0.56 -11.01
CA VAL A 203 -14.41 0.24 -10.13
C VAL A 203 -13.04 0.43 -10.77
N ALA A 204 -12.32 1.47 -10.37
CA ALA A 204 -10.98 1.80 -10.84
C ALA A 204 -9.88 1.14 -10.00
N ALA A 205 -8.66 1.09 -10.51
CA ALA A 205 -7.48 0.58 -9.78
C ALA A 205 -7.16 1.43 -8.54
N SER A 206 -7.45 2.74 -8.60
CA SER A 206 -7.33 3.68 -7.48
C SER A 206 -8.51 3.68 -6.50
N ASP A 207 -9.53 2.85 -6.71
CA ASP A 207 -10.59 2.67 -5.72
C ASP A 207 -10.15 1.65 -4.65
N VAL A 208 -10.51 1.92 -3.39
CA VAL A 208 -10.27 0.99 -2.29
C VAL A 208 -11.54 0.21 -1.99
N LEU A 209 -11.45 -1.11 -2.05
CA LEU A 209 -12.53 -2.06 -1.84
C LEU A 209 -12.43 -2.71 -0.47
N ARG A 210 -13.56 -2.85 0.21
CA ARG A 210 -13.66 -3.61 1.45
C ARG A 210 -14.00 -5.07 1.16
N ALA A 211 -13.04 -5.96 1.43
CA ALA A 211 -13.20 -7.41 1.35
C ALA A 211 -14.05 -7.95 2.53
N PRO A 212 -14.66 -9.14 2.40
CA PRO A 212 -14.69 -10.02 1.23
C PRO A 212 -15.82 -9.72 0.22
N LEU A 213 -16.75 -8.81 0.56
CA LEU A 213 -17.87 -8.47 -0.33
C LEU A 213 -17.49 -7.49 -1.44
N LEU A 214 -16.25 -6.99 -1.43
CA LEU A 214 -15.67 -6.03 -2.37
C LEU A 214 -16.58 -4.81 -2.56
N ARG A 215 -17.06 -4.25 -1.46
CA ARG A 215 -17.85 -3.01 -1.48
C ARG A 215 -16.90 -1.85 -1.63
N LEU A 216 -17.28 -0.84 -2.43
CA LEU A 216 -16.50 0.40 -2.52
C LEU A 216 -16.38 1.02 -1.11
N GLY A 217 -15.16 1.06 -0.59
CA GLY A 217 -14.83 1.65 0.70
C GLY A 217 -14.43 3.11 0.55
N MET A 218 -13.49 3.38 -0.36
CA MET A 218 -13.02 4.72 -0.71
C MET A 218 -12.96 4.84 -2.22
N ALA A 219 -13.54 5.91 -2.78
CA ALA A 219 -13.43 6.18 -4.21
C ALA A 219 -12.13 6.94 -4.50
N ALA A 220 -11.52 6.71 -5.65
CA ALA A 220 -10.32 7.43 -6.12
C ALA A 220 -10.48 8.95 -5.96
N ALA A 221 -11.65 9.48 -6.33
CA ALA A 221 -11.97 10.90 -6.22
C ALA A 221 -11.95 11.43 -4.78
N THR A 222 -12.20 10.60 -3.75
CA THR A 222 -12.11 11.00 -2.34
C THR A 222 -10.68 11.09 -1.84
N LEU A 223 -9.75 10.34 -2.45
CA LEU A 223 -8.30 10.44 -2.21
C LEU A 223 -7.65 11.59 -2.99
N GLY A 224 -8.39 12.23 -3.90
CA GLY A 224 -7.83 13.24 -4.80
C GLY A 224 -7.14 12.64 -6.04
N LEU A 225 -7.49 11.40 -6.38
CA LEU A 225 -7.00 10.67 -7.55
C LEU A 225 -7.98 10.75 -8.73
N ALA A 226 -7.43 10.70 -9.94
CA ALA A 226 -8.20 10.53 -11.17
C ALA A 226 -8.57 9.04 -11.38
N THR A 227 -9.65 8.78 -12.13
CA THR A 227 -10.16 7.42 -12.39
C THR A 227 -9.17 6.47 -13.10
N GLY A 228 -8.11 7.01 -13.72
CA GLY A 228 -7.06 6.23 -14.35
C GLY A 228 -5.81 6.01 -13.49
N ASP A 229 -5.75 6.63 -12.32
CA ASP A 229 -4.60 6.49 -11.42
C ASP A 229 -4.58 5.11 -10.78
N ASN A 230 -3.39 4.69 -10.37
CA ASN A 230 -3.15 3.47 -9.61
C ASN A 230 -2.73 3.80 -8.18
N LEU A 231 -3.15 2.97 -7.22
CA LEU A 231 -2.81 3.10 -5.81
C LEU A 231 -1.87 1.96 -5.43
N ASP A 232 -0.62 2.28 -5.11
CA ASP A 232 0.48 1.31 -4.94
C ASP A 232 0.82 1.06 -3.46
N ALA A 233 0.36 1.91 -2.55
CA ALA A 233 0.47 1.66 -1.12
C ALA A 233 -0.66 2.37 -0.38
N LEU A 234 -1.07 1.84 0.79
CA LEU A 234 -2.13 2.40 1.61
C LEU A 234 -1.86 2.13 3.09
N LEU A 235 -2.00 3.15 3.92
CA LEU A 235 -2.00 3.04 5.37
C LEU A 235 -3.23 3.77 5.92
N CYS A 236 -4.11 3.06 6.64
CA CYS A 236 -5.35 3.64 7.16
C CYS A 236 -5.25 4.23 8.58
N ASN A 237 -4.04 4.38 9.12
CA ASN A 237 -3.85 4.82 10.49
C ASN A 237 -3.98 6.35 10.63
N THR A 238 -4.71 6.77 11.67
CA THR A 238 -4.92 8.18 12.05
C THR A 238 -3.89 8.71 13.05
N GLN A 239 -3.05 7.84 13.63
CA GLN A 239 -2.08 8.21 14.66
C GLN A 239 -0.73 8.67 14.11
N SER A 240 -0.43 8.39 12.85
CA SER A 240 0.89 8.69 12.27
C SER A 240 1.02 10.20 12.03
N ALA A 241 1.58 10.92 13.02
CA ALA A 241 2.52 11.96 12.63
C ALA A 241 3.64 11.24 11.85
N LEU A 242 4.13 11.79 10.75
CA LEU A 242 5.18 11.14 9.94
C LEU A 242 6.44 10.76 10.74
N SER A 243 6.63 11.35 11.93
CA SER A 243 7.66 10.93 12.90
C SER A 243 7.52 9.49 13.38
N ASP A 244 6.34 8.89 13.25
CA ASP A 244 6.00 7.54 13.67
C ASP A 244 5.88 6.55 12.49
N SER A 245 6.13 7.01 11.26
CA SER A 245 6.19 6.11 10.09
C SER A 245 7.58 5.49 9.98
N TYR A 246 7.67 4.16 9.94
CA TYR A 246 8.94 3.52 9.59
C TYR A 246 9.18 3.65 8.11
N LEU A 247 10.39 4.03 7.75
CA LEU A 247 10.96 3.64 6.48
C LEU A 247 12.26 2.90 6.81
N PRO A 248 12.42 1.62 6.41
CA PRO A 248 13.58 0.81 6.76
C PRO A 248 14.97 1.35 6.36
N ILE A 249 15.10 2.57 5.84
CA ILE A 249 16.37 3.20 5.42
C ILE A 249 16.44 4.69 5.84
N ILE A 250 16.07 5.03 7.09
CA ILE A 250 16.52 6.30 7.71
C ILE A 250 17.27 6.04 9.02
N SER A 251 18.13 5.02 9.02
CA SER A 251 19.31 4.99 9.89
C SER A 251 20.42 5.76 9.17
N ARG A 252 20.41 7.09 9.28
CA ARG A 252 21.58 7.91 8.93
C ARG A 252 22.72 7.61 9.92
N GLN A 253 23.78 6.97 9.43
CA GLN A 253 25.12 7.46 9.72
C GLN A 253 25.44 8.60 8.76
#